data_AF-A0A956I5D8-F1
#
_entry.id   AF-A0A956I5D8-F1
#
_cell.length_a   1.000
_cell.length_b   1.000
_cell.length_c   1.000
_cell.angle_alpha   90.00
_cell.angle_beta   90.00
_cell.angle_gamma   90.00
#
_symmetry.space_group_name_H-M   'P 1'
#
loop_
_entity.id
_entity.type
_entity.pdbx_description
1 polymer ?
#
loop_
_entity_poly.entity_id
_entity_poly.type
_entity_poly.pdbx_seq_one_letter_code
_entity_poly.pdbx_strand_id
1 'polypeptide(L)'
;MGHRANFVIIEDGEASAYVDGWAALGCTFAFAEGPRDAATGARGCEPTDELLPWAFAEAGYLIDHDQRVAIVFGVPDYDPQASDDGGWHAETWAAIEAGPEAFLRQIAPAWSGWTLWWDDRGTDAFADHLAERGITSIAAAPPTDRRSFERVRLDA
;
A
#
# COMPACT_ATOMS: atom_id res chain seq x y z
N MET A 1 5.28 -16.86 10.91
CA MET A 1 4.66 -16.58 9.59
C MET A 1 5.27 -15.27 9.12
N GLY A 2 5.54 -15.10 7.83
CA GLY A 2 6.25 -13.90 7.34
C GLY A 2 5.30 -12.72 7.16
N HIS A 3 5.79 -11.51 7.43
CA HIS A 3 5.07 -10.24 7.29
C HIS A 3 5.08 -9.79 5.83
N ARG A 4 4.33 -10.51 5.00
CA ARG A 4 4.39 -10.37 3.55
C ARG A 4 3.59 -9.16 3.06
N ALA A 5 4.13 -8.46 2.08
CA ALA A 5 3.45 -7.35 1.42
C ALA A 5 3.46 -7.47 -0.11
N ASN A 6 2.42 -6.92 -0.75
CA ASN A 6 2.36 -6.73 -2.20
C ASN A 6 2.53 -5.26 -2.55
N PHE A 7 3.26 -4.99 -3.63
CA PHE A 7 3.40 -3.66 -4.20
C PHE A 7 3.05 -3.70 -5.68
N VAL A 8 2.36 -2.67 -6.16
CA VAL A 8 2.05 -2.51 -7.58
C VAL A 8 2.39 -1.09 -8.00
N ILE A 9 3.15 -0.96 -9.08
CA ILE A 9 3.46 0.33 -9.69
C ILE A 9 2.92 0.34 -11.12
N ILE A 10 2.13 1.36 -11.46
CA ILE A 10 1.59 1.58 -12.81
C ILE A 10 2.17 2.87 -13.36
N GLU A 11 2.86 2.78 -14.49
CA GLU A 11 3.51 3.89 -15.20
C GLU A 11 3.43 3.65 -16.71
N ASP A 12 3.09 4.69 -17.47
CA ASP A 12 3.01 4.66 -18.93
C ASP A 12 2.08 3.55 -19.46
N GLY A 13 1.02 3.23 -18.71
CA GLY A 13 0.07 2.17 -19.02
C GLY A 13 0.54 0.74 -18.72
N GLU A 14 1.76 0.57 -18.20
CA GLU A 14 2.31 -0.73 -17.82
C GLU A 14 2.31 -0.90 -16.30
N ALA A 15 2.00 -2.11 -15.81
CA ALA A 15 2.05 -2.44 -14.40
C ALA A 15 3.18 -3.43 -14.08
N SER A 16 3.88 -3.16 -12.99
CA SER A 16 4.87 -4.05 -12.37
C SER A 16 4.43 -4.38 -10.94
N ALA A 17 4.47 -5.66 -10.58
CA ALA A 17 4.21 -6.12 -9.21
C ALA A 17 5.51 -6.56 -8.51
N TYR A 18 5.52 -6.38 -7.19
CA TYR A 18 6.62 -6.78 -6.31
C TYR A 18 6.07 -7.38 -5.03
N VAL A 19 6.87 -8.25 -4.41
CA VAL A 19 6.56 -8.91 -3.15
C VAL A 19 7.77 -8.85 -2.22
N ASP A 20 7.51 -8.79 -0.92
CA ASP A 20 8.57 -8.95 0.09
C ASP A 20 8.04 -9.72 1.30
N GLY A 21 8.89 -10.56 1.90
CA GLY A 21 8.55 -11.45 3.01
C GLY A 21 8.45 -10.79 4.38
N TRP A 22 8.90 -9.54 4.51
CA TRP A 22 9.04 -8.79 5.75
C TRP A 22 8.52 -7.35 5.66
N ALA A 23 8.26 -6.84 4.47
CA ALA A 23 7.95 -5.44 4.25
C ALA A 23 6.59 -5.00 4.81
N ALA A 24 5.70 -5.90 5.22
CA ALA A 24 4.47 -5.46 5.90
C ALA A 24 4.75 -4.75 7.23
N LEU A 25 5.94 -4.93 7.82
CA LEU A 25 6.39 -4.19 9.00
C LEU A 25 6.69 -2.71 8.73
N GLY A 26 6.98 -2.34 7.48
CA GLY A 26 7.49 -1.01 7.13
C GLY A 26 6.74 -0.33 5.98
N CYS A 27 5.82 -1.00 5.31
CA CYS A 27 5.29 -0.51 4.04
C CYS A 27 4.47 0.78 4.17
N THR A 28 3.70 0.96 5.24
CA THR A 28 2.92 2.20 5.44
C THR A 28 3.82 3.38 5.78
N PHE A 29 4.94 3.14 6.47
CA PHE A 29 5.97 4.17 6.68
C PHE A 29 6.64 4.55 5.35
N ALA A 30 7.04 3.56 4.54
CA ALA A 30 7.56 3.84 3.20
C ALA A 30 6.55 4.58 2.31
N PHE A 31 5.26 4.24 2.43
CA PHE A 31 4.17 4.93 1.73
C PHE A 31 3.99 6.39 2.19
N ALA A 32 4.23 6.66 3.48
CA ALA A 32 4.10 8.01 4.04
C ALA A 32 5.10 9.01 3.46
N GLU A 33 6.24 8.55 2.94
CA GLU A 33 7.28 9.39 2.33
C GLU A 33 6.85 10.02 0.99
N GLY A 34 5.77 9.52 0.36
CA GLY A 34 5.26 10.05 -0.90
C GLY A 34 5.48 9.12 -2.10
N PRO A 35 4.94 9.50 -3.28
CA PRO A 35 4.85 8.60 -4.43
C PRO A 35 6.22 8.14 -4.95
N ARG A 36 7.21 9.03 -4.96
CA ARG A 36 8.55 8.71 -5.49
C ARG A 36 9.30 7.72 -4.61
N ASP A 37 9.32 7.99 -3.30
CA ASP A 37 10.12 7.20 -2.36
C ASP A 37 9.44 5.85 -2.07
N ALA A 38 8.11 5.83 -1.98
CA ALA A 38 7.33 4.60 -1.94
C ALA A 38 7.58 3.73 -3.19
N ALA A 39 7.49 4.30 -4.40
CA ALA A 39 7.75 3.54 -5.62
C ALA A 39 9.22 3.07 -5.72
N THR A 40 10.17 3.84 -5.18
CA THR A 40 11.58 3.41 -5.10
C THR A 40 11.75 2.24 -4.15
N GLY A 41 11.08 2.27 -2.99
CA GLY A 41 11.06 1.17 -2.03
C GLY A 41 10.49 -0.11 -2.61
N ALA A 42 9.31 -0.03 -3.27
CA ALA A 42 8.69 -1.17 -3.93
C ALA A 42 9.59 -1.82 -4.99
N ARG A 43 10.27 -1.01 -5.81
CA ARG A 43 11.20 -1.51 -6.85
C ARG A 43 12.45 -2.20 -6.26
N GLY A 44 12.74 -2.00 -4.98
CA GLY A 44 13.80 -2.72 -4.27
C GLY A 44 13.40 -4.14 -3.85
N CYS A 45 12.12 -4.49 -3.92
CA CYS A 45 11.59 -5.79 -3.54
C CYS A 45 11.66 -6.82 -4.68
N GLU A 46 11.26 -8.08 -4.41
CA GLU A 46 11.29 -9.16 -5.39
C GLU A 46 10.20 -8.94 -6.45
N PRO A 47 10.53 -8.84 -7.76
CA PRO A 47 9.52 -8.72 -8.82
C PRO A 47 8.67 -9.99 -8.92
N THR A 48 7.39 -9.81 -9.25
CA THR A 48 6.45 -10.92 -9.46
C THR A 48 5.42 -10.59 -10.54
N ASP A 49 4.85 -11.62 -11.15
CA ASP A 49 3.73 -11.55 -12.07
C ASP A 49 2.39 -11.93 -11.40
N GLU A 50 2.38 -12.21 -10.10
CA GLU A 50 1.19 -12.61 -9.35
C GLU A 50 1.07 -11.83 -8.03
N LEU A 51 -0.13 -11.32 -7.73
CA LEU A 51 -0.43 -10.79 -6.40
C LEU A 51 -0.63 -11.96 -5.42
N LEU A 52 0.03 -11.88 -4.25
CA LEU A 52 -0.33 -12.79 -3.17
C LEU A 52 -1.81 -12.63 -2.83
N PRO A 53 -2.54 -13.72 -2.55
CA PRO A 53 -3.90 -13.60 -2.03
C PRO A 53 -3.91 -12.81 -0.73
N TRP A 54 -4.96 -12.02 -0.48
CA TRP A 54 -5.14 -11.23 0.74
C TRP A 54 -4.83 -12.01 2.03
N ALA A 55 -5.21 -13.29 2.09
CA ALA A 55 -4.95 -14.14 3.27
C ALA A 55 -3.45 -14.35 3.58
N PHE A 56 -2.56 -14.00 2.65
CA PHE A 56 -1.12 -14.12 2.76
C PHE A 56 -0.38 -12.79 2.62
N ALA A 57 -1.08 -11.67 2.42
CA ALA A 57 -0.49 -10.33 2.37
C ALA A 57 -1.07 -9.50 3.50
N GLU A 58 -0.24 -9.16 4.48
CA GLU A 58 -0.65 -8.41 5.67
C GLU A 58 -0.75 -6.91 5.41
N ALA A 59 -0.06 -6.43 4.37
CA ALA A 59 -0.07 -5.04 3.96
C ALA A 59 0.35 -4.87 2.50
N GLY A 60 0.28 -3.65 1.98
CA GLY A 60 0.72 -3.35 0.63
C GLY A 60 0.26 -2.00 0.13
N TYR A 61 0.78 -1.59 -1.02
CA TYR A 61 0.29 -0.42 -1.73
C TYR A 61 0.36 -0.56 -3.25
N LEU A 62 -0.57 0.10 -3.92
CA LEU A 62 -0.59 0.33 -5.36
C LEU A 62 -0.37 1.82 -5.61
N ILE A 63 0.51 2.15 -6.55
CA ILE A 63 0.77 3.52 -7.00
C ILE A 63 0.54 3.58 -8.50
N ASP A 64 -0.44 4.38 -8.90
CA ASP A 64 -0.78 4.63 -10.30
C ASP A 64 -0.37 6.06 -10.68
N HIS A 65 0.79 6.17 -11.32
CA HIS A 65 1.33 7.45 -11.75
C HIS A 65 0.54 8.09 -12.90
N ASP A 66 -0.12 7.29 -13.72
CA ASP A 66 -0.89 7.79 -14.87
C ASP A 66 -2.15 8.52 -14.41
N GLN A 67 -2.82 7.99 -13.39
CA GLN A 67 -4.05 8.58 -12.83
C GLN A 67 -3.82 9.42 -11.56
N ARG A 68 -2.61 9.39 -10.99
CA ARG A 68 -2.28 9.94 -9.67
C ARG A 68 -3.20 9.39 -8.59
N VAL A 69 -3.35 8.07 -8.58
CA VAL A 69 -4.14 7.34 -7.59
C VAL A 69 -3.18 6.46 -6.79
N ALA A 70 -3.36 6.39 -5.48
CA ALA A 70 -2.67 5.41 -4.65
C ALA A 70 -3.64 4.71 -3.71
N ILE A 71 -3.45 3.41 -3.53
CA ILE A 71 -4.25 2.56 -2.65
C ILE A 71 -3.29 1.90 -1.66
N VAL A 72 -3.55 2.00 -0.37
CA VAL A 72 -2.75 1.39 0.69
C VAL A 72 -3.63 0.57 1.61
N PHE A 73 -3.07 -0.48 2.20
CA PHE A 73 -3.71 -1.26 3.24
C PHE A 73 -2.69 -1.86 4.19
N GLY A 74 -3.19 -2.33 5.33
CA GLY A 74 -2.41 -3.02 6.34
C GLY A 74 -1.86 -2.07 7.38
N VAL A 75 -1.79 -2.57 8.62
CA VAL A 75 -1.21 -1.86 9.76
C VAL A 75 0.09 -2.57 10.09
N PRO A 76 1.23 -1.88 10.11
CA PRO A 76 2.49 -2.53 10.44
C PRO A 76 2.45 -3.01 11.88
N ASP A 77 2.97 -4.21 12.12
CA ASP A 77 3.26 -4.71 13.47
C ASP A 77 4.56 -4.06 13.97
N TYR A 78 4.46 -2.77 14.28
CA TYR A 78 5.59 -1.94 14.69
C TYR A 78 5.58 -1.76 16.20
N ASP A 79 6.67 -2.16 16.85
CA ASP A 79 6.92 -1.81 18.25
C ASP A 79 7.75 -0.52 18.31
N PRO A 80 7.15 0.63 18.67
CA PRO A 80 7.87 1.90 18.78
C PRO A 80 8.96 1.88 19.87
N GLN A 81 8.94 0.91 20.79
CA GLN A 81 10.00 0.76 21.80
C GLN A 81 11.18 -0.07 21.31
N ALA A 82 11.02 -0.80 20.19
CA ALA A 82 12.05 -1.68 19.64
C ALA A 82 12.94 -0.98 18.58
N SER A 83 12.60 0.23 18.12
CA SER A 83 13.44 0.97 17.18
C SER A 83 14.40 1.92 17.91
N ASP A 84 15.70 1.73 17.67
CA ASP A 84 16.77 2.62 18.18
C ASP A 84 16.80 3.99 17.44
N ASP A 85 15.98 4.15 16.39
CA ASP A 85 16.10 5.22 15.40
C ASP A 85 15.31 6.51 15.73
N GLY A 86 14.87 6.66 16.99
CA GLY A 86 14.55 7.98 17.54
C GLY A 86 13.51 8.78 16.77
N GLY A 87 12.23 8.39 16.89
CA GLY A 87 11.09 9.31 16.74
C GLY A 87 10.69 9.75 15.32
N TRP A 88 11.47 9.45 14.26
CA TRP A 88 11.13 9.91 12.90
C TRP A 88 9.77 9.39 12.40
N HIS A 89 9.34 8.24 12.91
CA HIS A 89 8.05 7.63 12.61
C HIS A 89 6.96 7.84 13.68
N ALA A 90 7.21 8.63 14.73
CA ALA A 90 6.26 8.75 15.85
C ALA A 90 4.93 9.40 15.44
N GLU A 91 4.98 10.44 14.61
CA GLU A 91 3.76 11.12 14.13
C GLU A 91 2.97 10.22 13.17
N THR A 92 3.66 9.55 12.24
CA THR A 92 3.04 8.59 11.32
C THR A 92 2.42 7.42 12.08
N TRP A 93 3.11 6.88 13.09
CA TRP A 93 2.58 5.82 13.95
C TRP A 93 1.33 6.27 14.70
N ALA A 94 1.37 7.44 15.34
CA ALA A 94 0.20 8.00 16.02
C ALA A 94 -0.99 8.21 15.05
N ALA A 95 -0.72 8.58 13.80
CA ALA A 95 -1.76 8.71 12.79
C ALA A 95 -2.33 7.36 12.33
N ILE A 96 -1.50 6.32 12.23
CA ILE A 96 -1.94 4.93 11.96
C ILE A 96 -2.82 4.43 13.12
N GLU A 97 -2.41 4.62 14.37
CA GLU A 97 -3.20 4.23 15.56
C GLU A 97 -4.54 4.97 15.64
N ALA A 98 -4.58 6.23 15.20
CA ALA A 98 -5.82 7.02 15.12
C ALA A 98 -6.76 6.59 13.97
N GLY A 99 -6.27 5.74 13.06
CA GLY A 99 -7.06 5.10 12.00
C GLY A 99 -6.80 5.65 10.59
N PRO A 100 -7.36 4.99 9.56
CA PRO A 100 -7.09 5.27 8.15
C PRO A 100 -7.22 6.73 7.74
N GLU A 101 -8.29 7.41 8.17
CA GLU A 101 -8.52 8.81 7.82
C GLU A 101 -7.44 9.75 8.41
N ALA A 102 -7.01 9.50 9.64
CA ALA A 102 -5.96 10.29 10.28
C ALA A 102 -4.62 10.09 9.57
N PHE A 103 -4.28 8.84 9.24
CA PHE A 103 -3.10 8.51 8.46
C PHE A 103 -3.09 9.21 7.09
N LEU A 104 -4.16 9.07 6.29
CA LEU A 104 -4.22 9.70 4.97
C LEU A 104 -4.06 11.22 5.05
N ARG A 105 -4.66 11.88 6.04
CA ARG A 105 -4.50 13.33 6.25
C ARG A 105 -3.08 13.73 6.62
N GLN A 106 -2.39 12.89 7.41
CA GLN A 106 -1.01 13.16 7.81
C GLN A 106 -0.05 13.10 6.62
N ILE A 107 -0.23 12.15 5.71
CA ILE A 107 0.66 11.97 4.55
C ILE A 107 0.29 12.84 3.34
N ALA A 108 -0.92 13.41 3.31
CA ALA A 108 -1.42 14.19 2.17
C ALA A 108 -0.43 15.25 1.63
N PRO A 109 0.32 16.01 2.45
CA PRO A 109 1.30 16.97 1.94
C PRO A 109 2.39 16.34 1.04
N ALA A 110 2.84 15.12 1.33
CA ALA A 110 3.83 14.39 0.52
C ALA A 110 3.21 13.83 -0.79
N TRP A 111 1.89 13.73 -0.84
CA TRP A 111 1.09 13.20 -1.94
C TRP A 111 0.29 14.28 -2.68
N SER A 112 0.75 15.53 -2.65
CA SER A 112 -0.03 16.64 -3.23
C SER A 112 -0.42 16.39 -4.69
N GLY A 113 -1.71 16.55 -4.98
CA GLY A 113 -2.30 16.35 -6.29
C GLY A 113 -2.64 14.90 -6.62
N TRP A 114 -2.67 14.01 -5.62
CA TRP A 114 -3.05 12.60 -5.74
C TRP A 114 -4.40 12.32 -5.07
N THR A 115 -5.08 11.28 -5.54
CA THR A 115 -6.17 10.65 -4.80
C THR A 115 -5.63 9.47 -4.00
N LEU A 116 -5.77 9.53 -2.68
CA LEU A 116 -5.35 8.49 -1.76
C LEU A 116 -6.53 7.66 -1.29
N TRP A 117 -6.32 6.35 -1.23
CA TRP A 117 -7.26 5.39 -0.69
C TRP A 117 -6.59 4.55 0.37
N TRP A 118 -7.26 4.41 1.51
CA TRP A 118 -7.08 3.27 2.38
C TRP A 118 -8.19 2.27 2.06
N ASP A 119 -7.84 1.03 1.76
CA ASP A 119 -8.83 0.01 1.39
C ASP A 119 -8.48 -1.36 1.98
N ASP A 120 -9.18 -1.74 3.06
CA ASP A 120 -8.92 -3.00 3.77
C ASP A 120 -9.32 -4.25 2.98
N ARG A 121 -9.87 -4.11 1.76
CA ARG A 121 -9.97 -5.23 0.81
C ARG A 121 -8.58 -5.68 0.32
N GLY A 122 -7.58 -4.81 0.49
CA GLY A 122 -6.18 -4.98 0.10
C GLY A 122 -5.98 -5.40 -1.34
N THR A 123 -5.47 -6.61 -1.56
CA THR A 123 -5.11 -7.08 -2.91
C THR A 123 -6.33 -7.18 -3.83
N ASP A 124 -7.54 -7.34 -3.28
CA ASP A 124 -8.77 -7.30 -4.07
C ASP A 124 -9.03 -5.89 -4.61
N ALA A 125 -8.72 -4.84 -3.83
CA ALA A 125 -8.80 -3.45 -4.33
C ALA A 125 -7.76 -3.18 -5.43
N PHE A 126 -6.59 -3.81 -5.35
CA PHE A 126 -5.59 -3.71 -6.41
C PHE A 126 -6.06 -4.42 -7.68
N ALA A 127 -6.65 -5.61 -7.53
CA ALA A 127 -7.21 -6.37 -8.65
C ALA A 127 -8.33 -5.60 -9.35
N ASP A 128 -9.24 -4.99 -8.59
CA ASP A 128 -10.30 -4.12 -9.13
C ASP A 128 -9.69 -2.95 -9.94
N HIS A 129 -8.72 -2.24 -9.36
CA HIS A 129 -8.07 -1.10 -10.02
C HIS A 129 -7.33 -1.52 -11.31
N LEU A 130 -6.60 -2.63 -11.28
CA LEU A 130 -5.94 -3.20 -12.45
C LEU A 130 -6.95 -3.56 -13.56
N ALA A 131 -8.07 -4.17 -13.19
CA ALA A 131 -9.14 -4.52 -14.12
C ALA A 131 -9.81 -3.28 -14.75
N GLU A 132 -10.09 -2.25 -13.96
CA GLU A 132 -10.61 -0.96 -14.44
C GLU A 132 -9.63 -0.29 -15.42
N ARG A 133 -8.33 -0.45 -15.20
CA ARG A 133 -7.25 0.00 -16.09
C ARG A 133 -7.08 -0.88 -17.34
N GLY A 134 -7.75 -2.03 -17.43
CA GLY A 134 -7.57 -3.00 -18.51
C GLY A 134 -6.21 -3.72 -18.47
N ILE A 135 -5.54 -3.73 -17.32
CA ILE A 135 -4.23 -4.33 -17.13
C ILE A 135 -4.40 -5.80 -16.77
N THR A 136 -3.74 -6.68 -17.53
CA THR A 136 -3.84 -8.14 -17.41
C THR A 136 -2.49 -8.82 -17.24
N SER A 137 -1.40 -8.05 -17.18
CA SER A 137 -0.03 -8.54 -17.02
C SER A 137 0.30 -9.09 -15.63
N ILE A 138 -0.54 -8.79 -14.64
CA ILE A 138 -0.40 -9.26 -13.25
C ILE A 138 -1.61 -10.14 -12.92
N ALA A 139 -1.37 -11.39 -12.53
CA ALA A 139 -2.42 -12.27 -12.08
C ALA A 139 -2.88 -11.89 -10.67
N ALA A 140 -4.18 -11.76 -10.47
CA ALA A 140 -4.78 -11.56 -9.16
C ALA A 140 -5.45 -12.85 -8.67
N ALA A 141 -5.40 -13.09 -7.36
CA ALA A 141 -6.19 -14.15 -6.74
C ALA A 141 -7.71 -13.89 -6.91
N PRO A 142 -8.56 -14.92 -6.85
CA PRO A 142 -10.01 -14.73 -6.84
C PRO A 142 -10.44 -13.80 -5.68
N PRO A 143 -11.45 -12.95 -5.88
CA PRO A 143 -11.94 -12.03 -4.85
C PRO A 143 -12.33 -12.76 -3.56
N THR A 144 -12.05 -12.16 -2.41
CA THR A 144 -12.42 -12.71 -1.12
C THR A 144 -13.87 -12.36 -0.74
N ASP A 145 -14.64 -13.36 -0.27
CA ASP A 145 -16.06 -13.19 0.14
C ASP A 145 -16.17 -12.63 1.58
N ARG A 146 -15.67 -11.43 1.82
CA ARG A 146 -15.80 -10.72 3.11
C ARG A 146 -16.72 -9.50 3.00
N ARG A 147 -17.58 -9.35 4.01
CA ARG A 147 -18.75 -8.45 3.99
C ARG A 147 -18.56 -7.10 4.68
N SER A 148 -17.39 -6.83 5.25
CA SER A 148 -17.11 -5.53 5.90
C SER A 148 -15.63 -5.19 5.78
N PHE A 149 -15.34 -4.17 4.98
CA PHE A 149 -14.02 -3.58 4.84
C PHE A 149 -14.15 -2.07 5.02
N GLU A 150 -13.17 -1.47 5.70
CA GLU A 150 -13.08 -0.03 5.77
C GLU A 150 -12.48 0.49 4.47
N ARG A 151 -13.09 1.53 3.92
CA ARG A 151 -12.58 2.23 2.73
C ARG A 151 -12.67 3.73 2.99
N VAL A 152 -11.53 4.39 2.96
CA VAL A 152 -11.40 5.84 3.15
C VAL A 152 -10.72 6.45 1.94
N ARG A 153 -11.24 7.58 1.48
CA ARG A 153 -10.68 8.37 0.37
C ARG A 153 -10.25 9.74 0.87
N LEU A 154 -9.13 10.22 0.37
CA LEU A 154 -8.71 11.61 0.50
C LEU A 154 -8.17 12.13 -0.83
N ASP A 155 -8.59 13.32 -1.24
CA ASP A 155 -7.96 14.05 -2.35
C ASP A 155 -6.89 14.98 -1.73
N ALA A 156 -5.61 14.73 -2.01
CA ALA A 156 -4.43 15.32 -1.37
C ALA A 156 -3.84 16.52 -2.15
#